data_AF-X0T9N4-F1
#
_entry.id   AF-X0T9N4-F1
#
_cell.length_a   1.000
_cell.length_b   1.000
_cell.length_c   1.000
_cell.angle_alpha   90.00
_cell.angle_beta   90.00
_cell.angle_gamma   90.00
#
_symmetry.space_group_name_H-M   'P 1'
#
loop_
_entity.id
_entity.type
_entity.pdbx_description
1 polymer ?
#
loop_
_entity_poly.entity_id
_entity_poly.type
_entity_poly.pdbx_seq_one_letter_code
_entity_poly.pdbx_strand_id
1 'polypeptide(L)'
;MLETLRQDARAIFDAALEVADATAAVHRAVRVEGTLLEVAGHAYDLAAYERVIVLGAGKATPAMARGLEDLLGERITRGLIVTKYGHALPLARTRTLVAGHPVPDEKGLEAARE
;
A
#
# COMPACT_ATOMS: atom_id res chain seq x y z
N MET A 1 -11.28 -16.72 35.12
CA MET A 1 -11.13 -15.26 35.28
C MET A 1 -9.86 -14.75 34.61
N LEU A 2 -8.65 -15.11 35.08
CA LEU A 2 -7.39 -14.67 34.43
C LEU A 2 -7.25 -15.14 32.97
N GLU A 3 -7.68 -16.36 32.66
CA GLU A 3 -7.64 -16.89 31.28
C GLU A 3 -8.59 -16.13 30.35
N THR A 4 -9.80 -15.84 30.80
CA THR A 4 -10.78 -15.02 30.06
C THR A 4 -10.23 -13.63 29.76
N LEU A 5 -9.63 -12.94 30.75
CA LEU A 5 -9.04 -11.62 30.56
C LEU A 5 -7.88 -11.64 29.55
N ARG A 6 -7.08 -12.71 29.51
CA ARG A 6 -6.01 -12.88 28.53
C ARG A 6 -6.57 -13.08 27.12
N GLN A 7 -7.63 -13.86 26.98
CA GLN A 7 -8.31 -14.09 25.71
C GLN A 7 -8.94 -12.80 25.18
N ASP A 8 -9.63 -12.04 26.04
CA ASP A 8 -10.22 -10.75 25.67
C ASP A 8 -9.15 -9.74 25.23
N ALA A 9 -8.05 -9.64 25.98
CA ALA A 9 -6.93 -8.77 25.60
C ALA A 9 -6.30 -9.16 24.26
N ARG A 10 -6.18 -10.47 23.99
CA ARG A 10 -5.67 -10.98 22.72
C ARG A 10 -6.62 -10.65 21.57
N ALA A 11 -7.92 -10.84 21.76
CA ALA A 11 -8.93 -10.53 20.75
C ALA A 11 -8.93 -9.04 20.39
N ILE A 12 -8.81 -8.15 21.38
CA ILE A 12 -8.68 -6.70 21.15
C ILE A 12 -7.41 -6.38 20.35
N PHE A 13 -6.28 -6.99 20.71
CA PHE A 13 -5.01 -6.79 20.01
C PHE A 13 -5.06 -7.27 18.56
N ASP A 14 -5.58 -8.48 18.31
CA ASP A 14 -5.69 -9.04 16.97
C ASP A 14 -6.64 -8.20 16.11
N ALA A 15 -7.78 -7.76 16.65
CA ALA A 15 -8.69 -6.86 15.94
C ALA A 15 -8.03 -5.52 15.58
N ALA A 16 -7.19 -4.97 16.47
CA ALA A 16 -6.45 -3.74 16.19
C ALA A 16 -5.40 -3.95 15.09
N LEU A 17 -4.71 -5.10 15.07
CA LEU A 17 -3.77 -5.45 14.01
C LEU A 17 -4.46 -5.63 12.66
N GLU A 18 -5.62 -6.29 12.62
CA GLU A 18 -6.38 -6.49 11.38
C GLU A 18 -6.80 -5.16 10.76
N VAL A 19 -7.27 -4.21 11.57
CA VAL A 19 -7.62 -2.87 11.09
C VAL A 19 -6.38 -2.09 10.66
N ALA A 20 -5.23 -2.31 11.30
CA ALA A 20 -3.97 -1.66 10.95
C ALA A 20 -3.25 -2.28 9.73
N ASP A 21 -3.73 -3.40 9.18
CA ASP A 21 -3.13 -4.01 8.00
C ASP A 21 -3.21 -3.08 6.78
N ALA A 22 -2.08 -2.87 6.14
CA ALA A 22 -1.93 -1.88 5.09
C ALA A 22 -2.63 -2.27 3.77
N THR A 23 -2.62 -3.56 3.42
CA THR A 23 -3.31 -4.06 2.22
C THR A 23 -4.82 -3.97 2.42
N ALA A 24 -5.31 -4.45 3.57
CA ALA A 24 -6.72 -4.36 3.94
C ALA A 24 -7.19 -2.90 4.03
N ALA A 25 -6.36 -1.98 4.55
CA ALA A 25 -6.67 -0.56 4.58
C ALA A 25 -6.87 0.00 3.16
N VAL A 26 -6.03 -0.38 2.19
CA VAL A 26 -6.22 0.00 0.78
C VAL A 26 -7.53 -0.57 0.23
N HIS A 27 -7.82 -1.85 0.46
CA HIS A 27 -9.08 -2.46 -0.02
C HIS A 27 -10.34 -1.85 0.60
N ARG A 28 -10.26 -1.33 1.83
CA ARG A 28 -11.38 -0.61 2.45
C ARG A 28 -11.55 0.79 1.89
N ALA A 29 -10.44 1.47 1.60
CA ALA A 29 -10.43 2.85 1.13
C ALA A 29 -10.64 2.98 -0.38
N VAL A 30 -10.38 1.93 -1.16
CA VAL A 30 -10.38 1.95 -2.62
C VAL A 30 -11.31 0.89 -3.17
N ARG A 31 -12.21 1.30 -4.09
CA ARG A 31 -13.12 0.40 -4.79
C ARG A 31 -13.08 0.68 -6.29
N VAL A 32 -13.29 -0.35 -7.08
CA VAL A 32 -13.27 -0.27 -8.54
C VAL A 32 -14.48 -1.00 -9.11
N GLU A 33 -15.34 -0.27 -9.81
CA GLU A 33 -16.54 -0.79 -10.49
C GLU A 33 -16.57 -0.30 -11.94
N GLY A 34 -16.35 -1.21 -12.89
CA GLY A 34 -16.15 -0.80 -14.29
C GLY A 34 -14.97 0.17 -14.39
N THR A 35 -15.18 1.38 -14.89
CA THR A 35 -14.16 2.45 -14.95
C THR A 35 -14.20 3.38 -13.73
N LEU A 36 -15.21 3.28 -12.87
CA LEU A 36 -15.32 4.11 -11.68
C LEU A 36 -14.35 3.62 -10.61
N LEU A 37 -13.40 4.48 -10.26
CA LEU A 37 -12.51 4.32 -9.11
C LEU A 37 -13.04 5.21 -7.98
N GLU A 38 -13.39 4.62 -6.85
CA GLU A 38 -13.69 5.36 -5.63
C GLU A 38 -12.49 5.27 -4.67
N VAL A 39 -12.03 6.41 -4.17
CA VAL A 39 -10.96 6.50 -3.17
C VAL A 39 -11.43 7.40 -2.03
N ALA A 40 -11.61 6.82 -0.84
CA ALA A 40 -12.05 7.53 0.36
C ALA A 40 -13.25 8.46 0.11
N GLY A 41 -14.27 7.95 -0.59
CA GLY A 41 -15.50 8.68 -0.92
C GLY A 41 -15.41 9.64 -2.12
N HIS A 42 -14.27 9.71 -2.81
CA HIS A 42 -14.09 10.50 -4.04
C HIS A 42 -14.09 9.59 -5.25
N ALA A 43 -14.89 9.94 -6.25
CA ALA A 43 -15.06 9.14 -7.45
C ALA A 43 -14.28 9.72 -8.65
N TYR A 44 -13.63 8.84 -9.40
CA TYR A 44 -12.85 9.15 -10.59
C TYR A 44 -13.24 8.18 -11.71
N ASP A 45 -13.57 8.69 -12.89
CA ASP A 45 -13.73 7.84 -14.07
C ASP A 45 -12.36 7.58 -14.70
N LEU A 46 -11.87 6.34 -14.58
CA LEU A 46 -10.59 5.92 -15.14
C LEU A 46 -10.54 6.02 -16.67
N ALA A 47 -11.68 6.01 -17.36
CA ALA A 47 -11.72 6.20 -18.81
C ALA A 47 -11.35 7.63 -19.24
N ALA A 48 -11.44 8.60 -18.32
CA ALA A 48 -11.03 9.98 -18.56
C ALA A 48 -9.50 10.18 -18.52
N TYR A 49 -8.73 9.13 -18.16
CA TYR A 49 -7.29 9.19 -18.01
C TYR A 49 -6.59 8.21 -18.95
N GLU A 50 -5.54 8.68 -19.61
CA GLU A 50 -4.70 7.82 -20.46
C GLU A 50 -3.83 6.88 -19.62
N ARG A 51 -3.41 7.32 -18.42
CA ARG A 51 -2.45 6.60 -17.59
C ARG A 51 -2.81 6.65 -16.11
N VAL A 52 -2.61 5.52 -15.43
CA VAL A 52 -2.69 5.40 -13.98
C VAL A 52 -1.30 5.11 -13.45
N ILE A 53 -0.77 6.00 -12.61
CA ILE A 53 0.57 5.90 -12.06
C ILE A 53 0.48 5.69 -10.55
N VAL A 54 1.16 4.65 -10.05
CA VAL A 54 1.25 4.37 -8.61
C VAL A 54 2.58 4.89 -8.10
N LEU A 55 2.55 5.85 -7.17
CA LEU A 55 3.74 6.39 -6.51
C LEU A 55 3.57 6.27 -5.00
N GLY A 56 4.64 5.96 -4.28
CA GLY A 56 4.60 5.95 -2.82
C GLY A 56 5.96 5.83 -2.15
N ALA A 57 6.04 6.22 -0.88
CA ALA A 57 7.23 6.05 -0.06
C ALA A 57 6.85 5.71 1.38
N GLY A 58 7.62 4.81 2.01
CA GLY A 58 7.39 4.40 3.39
C GLY A 58 7.48 2.89 3.63
N LYS A 59 7.50 2.51 4.92
CA LYS A 59 7.68 1.10 5.34
C LYS A 59 6.55 0.18 4.87
N ALA A 60 5.31 0.68 4.90
CA ALA A 60 4.11 -0.09 4.54
C ALA A 60 3.80 -0.04 3.04
N THR A 61 4.48 0.82 2.28
CA THR A 61 4.18 1.05 0.87
C THR A 61 4.23 -0.20 0.00
N PRO A 62 5.11 -1.19 0.22
CA PRO A 62 5.04 -2.47 -0.52
C PRO A 62 3.70 -3.19 -0.36
N ALA A 63 3.13 -3.25 0.85
CA ALA A 63 1.82 -3.85 1.09
C ALA A 63 0.68 -2.99 0.53
N MET A 64 0.77 -1.66 0.67
CA MET A 64 -0.22 -0.76 0.06
C MET A 64 -0.23 -0.86 -1.47
N ALA A 65 0.95 -0.93 -2.09
CA ALA A 65 1.09 -1.09 -3.54
C ALA A 65 0.55 -2.44 -4.01
N ARG A 66 0.76 -3.52 -3.24
CA ARG A 66 0.12 -4.82 -3.48
C ARG A 66 -1.41 -4.68 -3.53
N GLY A 67 -2.01 -4.02 -2.53
CA GLY A 67 -3.46 -3.78 -2.53
C GLY A 67 -3.95 -2.97 -3.73
N LEU A 68 -3.18 -2.00 -4.21
CA LEU A 68 -3.51 -1.27 -5.45
C LEU A 68 -3.37 -2.15 -6.70
N GLU A 69 -2.33 -3.01 -6.78
CA GLU A 69 -2.18 -3.98 -7.87
C GLU A 69 -3.33 -4.97 -7.94
N ASP A 70 -3.78 -5.46 -6.78
CA ASP A 70 -4.89 -6.41 -6.69
C ASP A 70 -6.21 -5.79 -7.21
N LEU A 71 -6.41 -4.48 -7.00
CA LEU A 71 -7.61 -3.75 -7.43
C LEU A 71 -7.55 -3.22 -8.87
N LEU A 72 -6.41 -2.66 -9.28
CA LEU A 72 -6.27 -1.95 -10.56
C LEU A 72 -5.65 -2.80 -11.66
N GLY A 73 -4.85 -3.81 -11.29
CA GLY A 73 -4.23 -4.76 -12.23
C GLY A 73 -3.57 -4.08 -13.42
N GLU A 74 -4.05 -4.42 -14.62
CA GLU A 74 -3.47 -3.93 -15.88
C GLU A 74 -3.66 -2.43 -16.12
N ARG A 75 -4.57 -1.78 -15.38
CA ARG A 75 -4.82 -0.35 -15.52
C ARG A 75 -3.63 0.48 -15.01
N ILE A 76 -2.81 -0.08 -14.13
CA ILE A 76 -1.57 0.55 -13.68
C ILE A 76 -0.59 0.57 -14.86
N THR A 77 -0.36 1.78 -15.38
CA THR A 77 0.58 2.01 -16.48
C THR A 77 2.02 1.89 -16.00
N ARG A 78 2.32 2.44 -14.82
CA ARG A 78 3.64 2.35 -14.18
C ARG A 78 3.50 2.53 -12.68
N GLY A 79 4.27 1.76 -11.90
CA GLY A 79 4.39 1.96 -10.47
C GLY A 79 5.84 2.15 -10.03
N LEU A 80 6.06 3.03 -9.06
CA LEU A 80 7.33 3.20 -8.36
C LEU A 80 7.08 3.44 -6.87
N ILE A 81 7.72 2.65 -6.03
CA ILE A 81 7.69 2.87 -4.58
C ILE A 81 9.08 2.84 -3.97
N VAL A 82 9.25 3.50 -2.83
CA VAL A 82 10.48 3.48 -2.04
C VAL A 82 10.19 2.97 -0.64
N THR A 83 10.89 1.92 -0.20
CA THR A 83 10.81 1.39 1.17
C THR A 83 12.20 1.27 1.79
N LYS A 84 12.28 0.76 3.02
CA LYS A 84 13.57 0.52 3.69
C LYS A 84 14.19 -0.82 3.31
N TYR A 85 15.49 -0.95 3.51
CA TYR A 85 16.20 -2.21 3.30
C TYR A 85 15.52 -3.40 4.00
N GLY A 86 15.46 -4.53 3.30
CA GLY A 86 14.85 -5.78 3.77
C GLY A 86 13.32 -5.77 3.89
N HIS A 87 12.63 -4.74 3.38
CA HIS A 87 11.16 -4.62 3.47
C HIS A 87 10.47 -4.63 2.11
N ALA A 88 11.21 -4.87 1.02
CA ALA A 88 10.62 -5.04 -0.30
C ALA A 88 9.73 -6.29 -0.32
N LEU A 89 8.63 -6.20 -1.06
CA LEU A 89 7.77 -7.33 -1.39
C LEU A 89 7.79 -7.53 -2.91
N PRO A 90 7.60 -8.76 -3.41
CA PRO A 90 7.38 -8.97 -4.84
C PRO A 90 6.14 -8.17 -5.25
N LEU A 91 6.20 -7.47 -6.37
CA LEU A 91 5.14 -6.65 -6.97
C LEU A 91 5.18 -6.86 -8.49
N ALA A 92 4.01 -6.88 -9.13
CA ALA A 92 3.87 -7.26 -10.54
C ALA A 92 3.96 -6.06 -11.50
N ARG A 93 3.50 -4.88 -11.06
CA ARG A 93 3.38 -3.65 -11.86
C ARG A 93 4.19 -2.50 -11.28
N THR A 94 4.59 -2.60 -10.02
CA THR A 94 5.23 -1.53 -9.26
C THR A 94 6.69 -1.85 -8.97
N ARG A 95 7.61 -1.03 -9.50
CA ARG A 95 9.03 -1.15 -9.17
C ARG A 95 9.27 -0.69 -7.74
N THR A 96 10.03 -1.49 -6.97
CA THR A 96 10.42 -1.12 -5.60
C THR A 96 11.89 -0.70 -5.57
N LEU A 97 12.15 0.51 -5.10
CA LEU A 97 13.47 0.96 -4.67
C LEU A 97 13.57 0.84 -3.14
N VAL A 98 14.80 0.70 -2.65
CA VAL A 98 15.08 0.62 -1.22
C VAL A 98 16.09 1.70 -0.83
N ALA A 99 15.87 2.31 0.33
CA ALA A 99 16.69 3.40 0.84
C ALA A 99 16.91 3.30 2.36
N GLY A 100 17.83 4.12 2.87
CA GLY A 100 18.20 4.20 4.27
C GLY A 100 17.07 4.68 5.18
N HIS A 101 16.93 4.01 6.33
CA HIS A 101 16.06 4.40 7.43
C HIS A 101 16.62 3.82 8.74
N PRO A 102 16.68 4.58 9.86
CA PRO A 102 16.07 5.89 10.07
C PRO A 102 16.88 7.07 9.53
N VAL A 103 18.16 6.88 9.23
CA VAL A 103 19.02 7.92 8.64
C VAL A 103 18.95 7.81 7.11
N PRO A 104 18.63 8.89 6.37
CA PRO A 104 18.63 8.89 4.91
C PRO A 104 20.02 8.59 4.33
N ASP A 105 20.05 8.03 3.14
CA ASP A 105 21.28 7.75 2.38
C ASP A 105 21.14 8.18 0.91
N GLU A 106 22.22 7.99 0.15
CA GLU A 106 22.26 8.34 -1.29
C GLU A 106 21.17 7.60 -2.09
N LYS A 107 20.80 6.38 -1.68
CA LYS A 107 19.72 5.63 -2.33
C LYS A 107 18.36 6.30 -2.16
N GLY A 108 18.12 6.96 -1.03
CA GLY A 108 16.94 7.80 -0.85
C GLY A 108 16.92 8.99 -1.82
N LEU A 109 18.07 9.65 -2.04
CA LEU A 109 18.19 10.76 -2.97
C LEU A 109 18.03 10.32 -4.43
N GLU A 110 18.69 9.23 -4.82
CA GLU A 110 18.54 8.61 -6.15
C GLU A 110 17.07 8.27 -6.43
N ALA A 111 16.39 7.64 -5.48
CA ALA A 111 14.99 7.24 -5.64
C ALA A 111 14.03 8.42 -5.78
N ALA A 112 14.34 9.57 -5.18
CA ALA A 112 13.54 10.80 -5.30
C ALA A 112 13.73 11.53 -6.66
N ARG A 113 14.79 11.22 -7.42
CA ARG A 113 15.05 11.79 -8.75
C ARG A 113 14.36 11.04 -9.89
N GLU A 114 13.84 9.85 -9.61
CA GLU A 114 13.13 8.96 -10.56
C GLU A 114 11.66 9.35 -10.76
#